data_AF-A0A8D8SN47-F1
#
_entry.id   AF-A0A8D8SN47-F1
#
_cell.length_a   1.000
_cell.length_b   1.000
_cell.length_c   1.000
_cell.angle_alpha   90.00
_cell.angle_beta   90.00
_cell.angle_gamma   90.00
#
_symmetry.space_group_name_H-M   'P 1'
#
loop_
_entity.id
_entity.type
_entity.pdbx_description
1 polymer ?
#
loop_
_entity_poly.entity_id
_entity_poly.type
_entity_poly.pdbx_seq_one_letter_code
_entity_poly.pdbx_strand_id
1 'polypeptide(L)'
;DAISQGELFLMRFMRFNIEAHELPHKYLMTYYNSLRTWIYPEDLTDVPLLKAAYAFLHDFHHDPSILNYKAHQIAIACLYLALQVYGVQVPHTDEEDGQLWYLVFDPELSREKLWEMLDNIMT
;
A
#
# COMPACT_ATOMS: atom_id res chain seq x y z
N ASP A 1 -15.31 -20.02 28.19
CA ASP A 1 -16.34 -20.53 27.26
C ASP A 1 -16.68 -19.59 26.12
N ALA A 2 -17.16 -18.37 26.38
CA ALA A 2 -17.57 -17.44 25.30
C ALA A 2 -16.46 -17.12 24.28
N ILE A 3 -15.21 -16.91 24.73
CA ILE A 3 -14.06 -16.64 23.84
C ILE A 3 -13.76 -17.83 22.93
N SER A 4 -13.70 -19.05 23.49
CA SER A 4 -13.43 -20.28 22.74
C SER A 4 -14.51 -20.60 21.70
N GLN A 5 -15.78 -20.30 22.02
CA GLN A 5 -16.88 -20.43 21.06
C GLN A 5 -16.80 -19.37 19.96
N GLY A 6 -16.43 -18.13 20.30
CA GLY A 6 -16.20 -17.05 19.34
C GLY A 6 -15.05 -17.35 18.37
N GLU A 7 -13.95 -17.92 18.87
CA GLU A 7 -12.81 -18.33 18.06
C GLU A 7 -13.22 -19.39 17.01
N LEU A 8 -13.91 -20.45 17.44
CA LEU A 8 -14.38 -21.50 16.54
C LEU A 8 -15.38 -20.96 15.49
N PHE A 9 -16.22 -20.01 15.88
CA PHE A 9 -17.14 -19.33 14.98
C PHE A 9 -16.38 -18.55 13.88
N LEU A 10 -15.39 -17.75 14.26
CA LEU A 10 -14.55 -16.99 13.33
C LEU A 10 -13.77 -17.90 12.38
N MET A 11 -13.20 -19.01 12.89
CA MET A 11 -12.51 -19.98 12.04
C MET A 11 -13.45 -20.61 11.00
N ARG A 12 -14.67 -20.96 11.39
CA ARG A 12 -15.69 -21.49 10.46
C ARG A 12 -16.12 -20.44 9.43
N PHE A 13 -16.29 -19.18 9.86
CA PHE A 13 -16.64 -18.07 8.97
C PHE A 13 -15.58 -17.87 7.87
N MET A 14 -14.30 -17.88 8.27
CA MET A 14 -13.15 -17.81 7.34
C MET A 14 -12.86 -19.14 6.62
N ARG A 15 -13.72 -20.16 6.77
CA ARG A 15 -13.54 -21.51 6.20
C ARG A 15 -12.18 -22.14 6.51
N PHE A 16 -11.64 -21.83 7.69
CA PHE A 16 -10.31 -22.25 8.15
C PHE A 16 -9.16 -21.82 7.23
N ASN A 17 -9.38 -20.82 6.37
CA ASN A 17 -8.37 -20.30 5.46
C ASN A 17 -7.67 -19.06 6.06
N ILE A 18 -6.87 -19.28 7.10
CA ILE A 18 -6.20 -18.20 7.85
C ILE A 18 -4.89 -17.78 7.16
N GLU A 19 -4.26 -18.68 6.40
CA GLU A 19 -2.93 -18.48 5.80
C GLU A 19 -2.95 -17.73 4.46
N ALA A 20 -4.13 -17.59 3.82
CA ALA A 20 -4.22 -17.00 2.47
C ALA A 20 -4.20 -15.46 2.45
N HIS A 21 -4.07 -14.78 3.60
CA HIS A 21 -4.11 -13.33 3.62
C HIS A 21 -2.72 -12.73 3.49
N GLU A 22 -2.44 -12.20 2.30
CA GLU A 22 -1.27 -11.37 2.05
C GLU A 22 -1.37 -10.06 2.87
N LEU A 23 -0.33 -9.73 3.63
CA LEU A 23 -0.32 -8.52 4.48
C LEU A 23 0.26 -7.32 3.70
N PRO A 24 -0.46 -6.19 3.57
CA PRO A 24 0.04 -5.01 2.86
C PRO A 24 1.36 -4.48 3.42
N HIS A 25 1.54 -4.58 4.74
CA HIS A 25 2.74 -4.18 5.47
C HIS A 25 4.03 -4.83 4.95
N LYS A 26 3.95 -6.09 4.52
CA LYS A 26 5.09 -6.84 3.99
C LYS A 26 5.53 -6.24 2.66
N TYR A 27 4.59 -6.00 1.75
CA TYR A 27 4.84 -5.40 0.44
C TYR A 27 5.33 -3.96 0.56
N LEU A 28 4.73 -3.18 1.47
CA LEU A 28 5.09 -1.79 1.71
C LEU A 28 6.57 -1.65 2.07
N MET A 29 7.08 -2.51 2.96
CA MET A 29 8.50 -2.51 3.32
C MET A 29 9.40 -2.93 2.16
N THR A 30 9.02 -3.97 1.41
CA THR A 30 9.79 -4.43 0.25
C THR A 30 9.89 -3.36 -0.83
N TYR A 31 8.76 -2.72 -1.18
CA TYR A 31 8.70 -1.68 -2.20
C TYR A 31 9.42 -0.41 -1.77
N TYR A 32 9.31 -0.01 -0.50
CA TYR A 32 10.08 1.12 0.03
C TYR A 32 11.59 0.90 -0.10
N ASN A 33 12.08 -0.30 0.23
CA ASN A 33 13.51 -0.61 0.10
C ASN A 33 13.98 -0.55 -1.36
N SER A 34 13.15 -0.99 -2.32
CA SER A 34 13.42 -0.83 -3.75
C SER A 34 13.40 0.63 -4.18
N LEU A 35 12.40 1.41 -3.76
CA LEU A 35 12.29 2.84 -4.10
C LEU A 35 13.44 3.68 -3.55
N ARG A 36 13.93 3.34 -2.35
CA ARG A 36 15.07 4.02 -1.72
C ARG A 36 16.36 3.94 -2.55
N THR A 37 16.50 2.93 -3.41
CA THR A 37 17.67 2.84 -4.31
C THR A 37 17.49 3.62 -5.60
N TRP A 38 16.26 4.06 -5.91
CA TRP A 38 15.93 4.81 -7.13
C TRP A 38 15.95 6.33 -6.91
N ILE A 39 15.62 6.78 -5.69
CA ILE A 39 15.57 8.20 -5.33
C ILE A 39 16.94 8.66 -4.82
N TYR A 40 17.31 9.91 -5.13
CA TYR A 40 18.57 10.49 -4.66
C TYR A 40 18.58 10.62 -3.13
N PRO A 41 19.72 10.37 -2.46
CA PRO A 41 19.81 10.47 -1.01
C PRO A 41 19.47 11.86 -0.48
N GLU A 42 19.83 12.93 -1.20
CA GLU A 42 19.49 14.31 -0.85
C GLU A 42 17.98 14.52 -0.65
N ASP A 43 17.15 13.96 -1.53
CA ASP A 43 15.69 14.12 -1.51
C ASP A 43 15.02 13.31 -0.37
N LEU A 44 15.73 12.34 0.20
CA LEU A 44 15.25 11.46 1.27
C LEU A 44 15.69 11.88 2.68
N THR A 45 16.63 12.82 2.80
CA THR A 45 17.33 13.08 4.07
C THR A 45 16.40 13.60 5.18
N ASP A 46 15.37 14.37 4.82
CA ASP A 46 14.44 15.00 5.77
C ASP A 46 13.01 14.45 5.68
N VAL A 47 12.76 13.42 4.88
CA VAL A 47 11.41 12.97 4.57
C VAL A 47 11.11 11.60 5.19
N PRO A 48 10.20 11.49 6.18
CA PRO A 48 9.83 10.22 6.78
C PRO A 48 8.81 9.44 5.92
N LEU A 49 9.13 9.19 4.65
CA LEU A 49 8.26 8.53 3.66
C LEU A 49 7.65 7.22 4.17
N LEU A 50 8.50 6.33 4.71
CA LEU A 50 8.04 5.04 5.23
C LEU A 50 7.04 5.21 6.38
N LYS A 51 7.26 6.18 7.28
CA LYS A 51 6.37 6.42 8.40
C LYS A 51 5.01 6.95 7.93
N ALA A 52 5.00 7.85 6.95
CA ALA A 52 3.76 8.36 6.39
C ALA A 52 2.99 7.27 5.63
N ALA A 53 3.67 6.47 4.82
CA ALA A 53 3.04 5.34 4.13
C ALA A 53 2.43 4.33 5.12
N TYR A 54 3.09 4.05 6.25
CA TYR A 54 2.51 3.23 7.32
C TYR A 54 1.33 3.90 8.01
N ALA A 55 1.36 5.22 8.21
CA ALA A 55 0.24 5.95 8.79
C ALA A 55 -1.01 5.85 7.89
N PHE A 56 -0.85 6.07 6.58
CA PHE A 56 -1.95 5.90 5.62
C PHE A 56 -2.50 4.48 5.58
N LEU A 57 -1.61 3.46 5.62
CA LEU A 57 -2.05 2.08 5.69
C LEU A 57 -2.83 1.80 6.99
N HIS A 58 -2.36 2.37 8.12
CA HIS A 58 -3.03 2.21 9.40
C HIS A 58 -4.42 2.84 9.41
N ASP A 59 -4.55 4.03 8.84
CA ASP A 59 -5.84 4.72 8.71
C ASP A 59 -6.78 3.89 7.81
N PHE A 60 -6.26 3.39 6.67
CA PHE A 60 -7.05 2.57 5.74
C PHE A 60 -7.52 1.22 6.32
N HIS A 61 -6.86 0.67 7.35
CA HIS A 61 -7.35 -0.51 8.05
C HIS A 61 -8.69 -0.31 8.78
N HIS A 62 -9.09 0.95 9.01
CA HIS A 62 -10.38 1.28 9.61
C HIS A 62 -11.51 1.34 8.58
N ASP A 63 -11.19 1.37 7.28
CA ASP A 63 -12.16 1.40 6.20
C ASP A 63 -12.42 -0.02 5.65
N PRO A 64 -13.69 -0.44 5.47
CA PRO A 64 -14.02 -1.78 4.97
C PRO A 64 -13.60 -2.03 3.52
N SER A 65 -13.37 -0.98 2.72
CA SER A 65 -12.96 -1.09 1.32
C SER A 65 -11.57 -1.70 1.15
N ILE A 66 -10.74 -1.74 2.20
CA ILE A 66 -9.44 -2.42 2.19
C ILE A 66 -9.53 -3.88 1.73
N LEU A 67 -10.66 -4.54 1.97
CA LEU A 67 -10.92 -5.92 1.57
C LEU A 67 -11.18 -6.08 0.06
N ASN A 68 -11.44 -4.99 -0.67
CA ASN A 68 -11.71 -4.98 -2.10
C ASN A 68 -10.42 -4.95 -2.94
N TYR A 69 -9.27 -4.66 -2.32
CA TYR A 69 -8.00 -4.47 -3.01
C TYR A 69 -6.99 -5.55 -2.63
N LYS A 70 -6.07 -5.82 -3.55
CA LYS A 70 -4.95 -6.74 -3.27
C LYS A 70 -3.92 -6.04 -2.38
N ALA A 71 -3.31 -6.79 -1.46
CA ALA A 71 -2.38 -6.26 -0.47
C ALA A 71 -1.21 -5.48 -1.08
N HIS A 72 -0.68 -5.94 -2.22
CA HIS A 72 0.40 -5.27 -2.92
C HIS A 72 -0.03 -3.95 -3.58
N GLN A 73 -1.26 -3.86 -4.08
CA GLN A 73 -1.81 -2.63 -4.67
C GLN A 73 -2.00 -1.56 -3.59
N ILE A 74 -2.43 -1.96 -2.39
CA ILE A 74 -2.60 -1.06 -1.24
C ILE A 74 -1.23 -0.48 -0.84
N ALA A 75 -0.20 -1.32 -0.79
CA ALA A 75 1.16 -0.87 -0.48
C ALA A 75 1.68 0.17 -1.50
N ILE A 76 1.43 -0.06 -2.80
CA ILE A 76 1.76 0.90 -3.85
C ILE A 76 1.02 2.22 -3.64
N ALA A 77 -0.29 2.18 -3.39
CA ALA A 77 -1.11 3.36 -3.18
C ALA A 77 -0.63 4.20 -1.98
N CYS A 78 -0.33 3.56 -0.85
CA CYS A 78 0.18 4.24 0.34
C CYS A 78 1.55 4.91 0.09
N LEU A 79 2.43 4.25 -0.67
CA LEU A 79 3.74 4.81 -1.04
C LEU A 79 3.59 5.96 -2.05
N TYR A 80 2.71 5.80 -3.04
CA TYR A 80 2.41 6.86 -4.00
C TYR A 80 1.88 8.10 -3.30
N LEU A 81 0.90 7.94 -2.39
CA LEU A 81 0.36 9.03 -1.60
C LEU A 81 1.45 9.72 -0.76
N ALA A 82 2.32 8.95 -0.11
CA ALA A 82 3.43 9.52 0.66
C ALA A 82 4.40 10.33 -0.20
N LEU A 83 4.76 9.83 -1.39
CA LEU A 83 5.60 10.56 -2.34
C LEU A 83 4.95 11.89 -2.76
N GLN A 84 3.65 11.88 -3.07
CA GLN A 84 2.90 13.08 -3.46
C GLN A 84 2.81 14.10 -2.31
N VAL A 85 2.53 13.65 -1.08
CA VAL A 85 2.42 14.53 0.10
C VAL A 85 3.73 15.25 0.40
N TYR A 86 4.87 14.59 0.20
CA TYR A 86 6.19 15.21 0.42
C TYR A 86 6.80 15.84 -0.82
N GLY A 87 6.12 15.79 -1.98
CA GLY A 87 6.62 16.34 -3.24
C GLY A 87 7.87 15.65 -3.77
N VAL A 88 8.12 14.39 -3.39
CA VAL A 88 9.28 13.61 -3.82
C VAL A 88 8.94 12.92 -5.14
N GLN A 89 9.69 13.23 -6.20
CA GLN A 89 9.55 12.60 -7.50
C GLN A 89 10.53 11.45 -7.66
N VAL A 90 10.08 10.35 -8.26
CA VAL A 90 10.98 9.24 -8.59
C VAL A 90 11.74 9.62 -9.87
N PRO A 91 13.08 9.54 -9.90
CA PRO A 91 13.85 9.90 -11.09
C PRO A 91 13.48 9.04 -12.29
N HIS A 92 13.53 9.62 -13.49
CA HIS A 92 13.28 8.93 -14.77
C HIS A 92 11.89 8.31 -14.91
N THR A 93 10.92 8.74 -14.10
CA THR A 93 9.52 8.40 -14.29
C THR A 93 8.77 9.68 -14.61
N ASP A 94 8.28 9.78 -15.84
CA ASP A 94 7.42 10.86 -16.25
C ASP A 94 5.99 10.33 -16.35
N GLU A 95 5.10 10.90 -15.53
CA GLU A 95 3.69 10.54 -15.51
C GLU A 95 3.02 10.89 -16.84
N GLU A 96 3.53 11.86 -17.60
CA GLU A 96 2.98 12.26 -18.90
C GLU A 96 3.40 11.28 -20.02
N ASP A 97 4.61 10.71 -19.95
CA ASP A 97 5.10 9.70 -20.90
C ASP A 97 4.62 8.27 -20.59
N GLY A 98 3.82 8.10 -19.53
CA GLY A 98 3.28 6.80 -19.12
C GLY A 98 4.30 5.88 -18.45
N GLN A 99 5.51 6.37 -18.15
CA GLN A 99 6.53 5.63 -17.41
C GLN A 99 6.29 5.77 -15.91
N LEU A 100 5.32 5.00 -15.40
CA LEU A 100 4.94 5.01 -13.99
C LEU A 100 5.80 4.01 -13.21
N TRP A 101 6.50 4.48 -12.16
CA TRP A 101 7.42 3.66 -11.37
C TRP A 101 6.77 2.40 -10.79
N TYR A 102 5.47 2.48 -10.47
CA TYR A 102 4.74 1.39 -9.83
C TYR A 102 4.40 0.23 -10.78
N LEU A 103 4.47 0.44 -12.10
CA LEU A 103 4.24 -0.63 -13.09
C LEU A 103 5.33 -1.71 -13.03
N VAL A 104 6.50 -1.40 -12.45
CA VAL A 104 7.55 -2.37 -12.16
C VAL A 104 7.10 -3.40 -11.13
N PHE A 105 6.25 -2.99 -10.18
CA PHE A 105 5.72 -3.84 -9.12
C PHE A 105 4.40 -4.51 -9.51
N ASP A 106 3.51 -3.78 -10.18
CA ASP A 106 2.24 -4.28 -10.69
C ASP A 106 1.95 -3.74 -12.10
N PRO A 107 2.21 -4.52 -13.16
CA PRO A 107 1.99 -4.08 -14.54
C PRO A 107 0.51 -4.00 -14.92
N GLU A 108 -0.40 -4.58 -14.13
CA GLU A 108 -1.84 -4.56 -14.38
C GLU A 108 -2.55 -3.38 -13.68
N LEU A 109 -1.82 -2.59 -12.89
CA LEU A 109 -2.39 -1.47 -12.14
C LEU A 109 -2.66 -0.27 -13.05
N SER A 110 -3.94 -0.02 -13.34
CA SER A 110 -4.36 1.18 -14.06
C SER A 110 -4.29 2.43 -13.16
N ARG A 111 -4.05 3.58 -13.78
CA ARG A 111 -4.07 4.89 -13.10
C ARG A 111 -5.42 5.14 -12.43
N GLU A 112 -6.53 4.85 -13.11
CA GLU A 112 -7.89 5.01 -12.58
C GLU A 112 -8.12 4.23 -11.28
N LYS A 113 -7.66 2.97 -11.25
CA LYS A 113 -7.77 2.13 -10.06
C LYS A 113 -6.90 2.64 -8.92
N LEU A 114 -5.70 3.13 -9.23
CA LEU A 114 -4.86 3.77 -8.22
C LEU A 114 -5.54 5.00 -7.62
N TRP A 115 -6.14 5.86 -8.44
CA TRP A 115 -6.89 7.04 -7.95
C TRP A 115 -8.09 6.68 -7.07
N GLU A 116 -8.86 5.66 -7.45
CA GLU A 116 -9.96 5.15 -6.62
C GLU A 116 -9.44 4.69 -5.25
N MET A 117 -8.31 3.99 -5.22
CA MET A 117 -7.69 3.57 -3.95
C MET A 117 -7.22 4.76 -3.11
N LEU A 118 -6.64 5.79 -3.74
CA LEU A 118 -6.19 7.00 -3.05
C LEU A 118 -7.36 7.77 -2.43
N ASP A 119 -8.49 7.87 -3.14
CA ASP A 119 -9.70 8.52 -2.63
C ASP A 119 -10.23 7.80 -1.38
N ASN A 120 -10.28 6.46 -1.42
CA ASN A 120 -10.69 5.65 -0.28
C ASN A 120 -9.71 5.68 0.91
N ILE A 121 -8.41 5.89 0.67
CA ILE A 121 -7.42 6.05 1.73
C ILE A 121 -7.55 7.41 2.42
N MET A 122 -7.98 8.45 1.68
CA MET A 122 -8.05 9.83 2.15
C MET A 122 -9.41 10.22 2.76
N THR A 123 -10.43 9.39 2.57
CA THR A 123 -11.80 9.60 3.06
C THR A 123 -11.97 9.07 4.49
#